data_AF-A0A7S8EG88-F1
#
_entry.id   AF-A0A7S8EG88-F1
#
_cell.length_a   1.000
_cell.length_b   1.000
_cell.length_c   1.000
_cell.angle_alpha   90.00
_cell.angle_beta   90.00
_cell.angle_gamma   90.00
#
_symmetry.space_group_name_H-M   'P 1'
#
loop_
_entity.id
_entity.type
_entity.pdbx_description
1 polymer ?
#
loop_
_entity_poly.entity_id
_entity_poly.type
_entity_poly.pdbx_seq_one_letter_code
_entity_poly.pdbx_strand_id
1 'polypeptide(L)'
;MTSSSHVGTGSNAEADSILLDLVQRQTFRFFWEGAHPLSGLARDRQKTTGDPDNDLVAVGGSGFGIMAVIVAVERGWITRHAAVGRLDTMLSFLERTPRYHGMFPHFIDGRTAATIPFKRKDDGGDVVESAFLFQGLLCARQYFDQEVAAEQDLRDRINQLWREAEWDWYTRGGENRLYWHWSPNHGWAMNRLIVGWDECLLAFVLAAGSPEHAVDADVYHEGYATGPGFRNGQSYHGITLPLGMPYGGPLFIAHYSFCSLDPRGLTDRHADYWEQNVRHTRINHAHCVANPYDHSGYGPDCWGLTSSHGPKGYVAHAPDKDLGVITPSASLSSFPYAPVEAMRALRGFLTKPERRIWGRFGFVDALCENSDWYARTYLAINQGPIIIMIENFRTGLLWNLFMSAPEVRSGLFKLGFQSPHLSQASVPRKPVPT
;
A
#
# COMPACT_ATOMS: atom_id res chain seq x y z
N MET A 1 1.02 -52.48 20.79
CA MET A 1 0.16 -51.65 19.94
C MET A 1 -0.16 -50.38 20.70
N THR A 2 0.52 -49.28 20.39
CA THR A 2 0.17 -47.94 20.88
C THR A 2 0.42 -47.00 19.71
N SER A 3 -0.65 -46.71 18.98
CA SER A 3 -0.64 -45.81 17.83
C SER A 3 -0.46 -44.38 18.32
N SER A 4 0.55 -43.72 17.75
CA SER A 4 0.78 -42.29 17.82
C SER A 4 -0.39 -41.53 17.19
N SER A 5 -1.02 -40.62 17.94
CA SER A 5 -1.98 -39.65 17.41
C SER A 5 -1.26 -38.35 17.05
N HIS A 6 -0.77 -38.28 15.81
CA HIS A 6 -0.42 -37.03 15.14
C HIS A 6 -1.58 -36.65 14.22
N VAL A 7 -2.61 -35.98 14.76
CA VAL A 7 -3.67 -35.36 13.97
C VAL A 7 -4.06 -34.06 14.68
N GLY A 8 -3.73 -32.90 14.12
CA GLY A 8 -4.14 -31.62 14.70
C GLY A 8 -3.61 -30.35 14.04
N THR A 9 -2.58 -30.40 13.19
CA THR A 9 -2.01 -29.19 12.56
C THR A 9 -2.40 -28.99 11.10
N GLY A 10 -2.71 -30.07 10.35
CA GLY A 10 -3.02 -30.00 8.92
C GLY A 10 -4.39 -29.39 8.58
N SER A 11 -5.45 -29.71 9.34
CA SER A 11 -6.82 -29.27 9.00
C SER A 11 -7.07 -27.78 9.20
N ASN A 12 -6.38 -27.15 10.17
CA ASN A 12 -6.53 -25.72 10.44
C ASN A 12 -5.79 -24.86 9.40
N ALA A 13 -4.62 -25.31 8.93
CA ALA A 13 -3.85 -24.58 7.92
C ALA A 13 -4.54 -24.59 6.54
N GLU A 14 -5.16 -25.71 6.16
CA GLU A 14 -5.94 -25.79 4.93
C GLU A 14 -7.19 -24.89 4.98
N ALA A 15 -7.93 -24.92 6.08
CA ALA A 15 -9.08 -24.04 6.30
C ALA A 15 -8.70 -22.55 6.25
N ASP A 16 -7.57 -22.18 6.86
CA ASP A 16 -7.04 -20.82 6.80
C ASP A 16 -6.66 -20.42 5.37
N SER A 17 -6.02 -21.31 4.61
CA SER A 17 -5.67 -21.04 3.21
C SER A 17 -6.91 -20.83 2.33
N ILE A 18 -7.97 -21.62 2.52
CA ILE A 18 -9.26 -21.46 1.82
C ILE A 18 -9.88 -20.09 2.14
N LEU A 19 -9.84 -19.71 3.42
CA LEU A 19 -10.43 -18.47 3.89
C LEU A 19 -9.67 -17.24 3.39
N LEU A 20 -8.33 -17.30 3.37
CA LEU A 20 -7.50 -16.27 2.75
C LEU A 20 -7.78 -16.13 1.25
N ASP A 21 -7.92 -17.24 0.52
CA ASP A 21 -8.27 -17.20 -0.91
C ASP A 21 -9.63 -16.54 -1.14
N LEU A 22 -10.65 -16.90 -0.35
CA LEU A 22 -11.98 -16.27 -0.40
C LEU A 22 -11.89 -14.76 -0.18
N VAL A 23 -11.16 -14.32 0.85
CA VAL A 23 -10.99 -12.91 1.17
C VAL A 23 -10.26 -12.16 0.06
N GLN A 24 -9.11 -12.67 -0.40
CA GLN A 24 -8.38 -11.99 -1.46
C GLN A 24 -9.19 -11.96 -2.77
N ARG A 25 -9.83 -13.06 -3.16
CA ARG A 25 -10.62 -13.14 -4.39
C ARG A 25 -11.83 -12.23 -4.37
N GLN A 26 -12.57 -12.17 -3.26
CA GLN A 26 -13.72 -11.28 -3.15
C GLN A 26 -13.27 -9.80 -3.13
N THR A 27 -12.20 -9.47 -2.42
CA THR A 27 -11.65 -8.12 -2.38
C THR A 27 -11.09 -7.68 -3.75
N PHE A 28 -10.47 -8.58 -4.51
CA PHE A 28 -9.97 -8.33 -5.87
C PHE A 28 -11.06 -7.82 -6.82
N ARG A 29 -12.32 -8.23 -6.62
CA ARG A 29 -13.44 -7.74 -7.44
C ARG A 29 -13.59 -6.22 -7.38
N PHE A 30 -13.13 -5.54 -6.32
CA PHE A 30 -13.07 -4.07 -6.27
C PHE A 30 -12.27 -3.49 -7.44
N PHE A 31 -11.12 -4.08 -7.74
CA PHE A 31 -10.19 -3.61 -8.78
C PHE A 31 -10.46 -4.23 -10.15
N TRP A 32 -11.29 -5.27 -10.21
CA TRP A 32 -11.63 -5.92 -11.47
C TRP A 32 -12.99 -5.51 -12.01
N GLU A 33 -14.04 -5.78 -11.24
CA GLU A 33 -15.44 -5.49 -11.58
C GLU A 33 -15.85 -4.07 -11.14
N GLY A 34 -15.26 -3.58 -10.05
CA GLY A 34 -15.50 -2.24 -9.51
C GLY A 34 -14.59 -1.15 -10.08
N ALA A 35 -13.67 -1.51 -10.99
CA ALA A 35 -12.84 -0.55 -11.71
C ALA A 35 -13.69 0.41 -12.54
N HIS A 36 -13.17 1.61 -12.80
CA HIS A 36 -13.83 2.54 -13.70
C HIS A 36 -13.90 1.93 -15.12
N PRO A 37 -15.08 1.89 -15.78
CA PRO A 37 -15.29 1.06 -16.96
C PRO A 37 -14.49 1.50 -18.19
N LEU A 38 -14.12 2.79 -18.30
CA LEU A 38 -13.34 3.31 -19.44
C LEU A 38 -11.83 3.28 -19.23
N SER A 39 -11.38 3.50 -17.99
CA SER A 39 -9.94 3.62 -17.70
C SER A 39 -9.36 2.33 -17.12
N GLY A 40 -10.18 1.43 -16.60
CA GLY A 40 -9.73 0.26 -15.86
C GLY A 40 -9.06 0.58 -14.51
N LEU A 41 -8.94 1.86 -14.15
CA LEU A 41 -8.32 2.35 -12.93
C LEU A 41 -9.27 2.25 -11.72
N ALA A 42 -8.70 2.29 -10.52
CA ALA A 42 -9.44 2.14 -9.28
C ALA A 42 -10.21 3.42 -8.93
N ARG A 43 -11.52 3.29 -8.72
CA ARG A 43 -12.31 4.38 -8.12
C ARG A 43 -11.82 4.63 -6.68
N ASP A 44 -11.84 5.89 -6.22
CA ASP A 44 -11.52 6.24 -4.83
C ASP A 44 -12.35 5.39 -3.85
N ARG A 45 -13.65 5.33 -4.13
CA ARG A 45 -14.63 4.62 -3.31
C ARG A 45 -15.69 3.94 -4.15
N GLN A 46 -16.23 2.87 -3.58
CA GLN A 46 -17.41 2.15 -4.06
C GLN A 46 -18.49 2.13 -2.97
N LYS A 47 -19.77 2.11 -3.35
CA LYS A 47 -20.87 1.96 -2.37
C LYS A 47 -21.23 0.48 -2.24
N THR A 48 -21.76 0.08 -1.08
CA THR A 48 -22.28 -1.29 -0.90
C THR A 48 -23.57 -1.55 -1.68
N THR A 49 -24.25 -0.50 -2.14
CA THR A 49 -25.53 -0.55 -2.84
C THR A 49 -25.41 -0.42 -4.37
N GLY A 50 -24.20 -0.34 -4.92
CA GLY A 50 -23.95 -0.15 -6.35
C GLY A 50 -22.77 0.78 -6.62
N ASP A 51 -22.56 1.09 -7.89
CA ASP A 51 -21.46 1.97 -8.31
C ASP A 51 -21.74 3.43 -7.89
N PRO A 52 -20.71 4.24 -7.60
CA PRO A 52 -20.89 5.66 -7.30
C PRO A 52 -21.33 6.43 -8.54
N ASP A 53 -22.10 7.50 -8.32
CA ASP A 53 -22.55 8.44 -9.36
C ASP A 53 -21.53 9.57 -9.55
N ASN A 54 -20.29 9.18 -9.87
CA ASN A 54 -19.20 10.08 -10.24
C ASN A 54 -18.16 9.27 -11.03
N ASP A 55 -17.13 9.93 -11.55
CA ASP A 55 -16.01 9.28 -12.26
C ASP A 55 -14.68 9.45 -11.53
N LEU A 56 -14.70 9.60 -10.20
CA LEU A 56 -13.51 9.86 -9.38
C LEU A 56 -12.62 8.62 -9.27
N VAL A 57 -11.40 8.70 -9.81
CA VAL A 57 -10.37 7.66 -9.78
C VAL A 57 -9.22 8.11 -8.88
N ALA A 58 -8.76 7.21 -8.00
CA ALA A 58 -7.61 7.43 -7.11
C ALA A 58 -6.34 6.89 -7.73
N VAL A 59 -5.31 7.73 -7.86
CA VAL A 59 -4.07 7.36 -8.52
C VAL A 59 -3.24 6.37 -7.70
N GLY A 60 -2.94 6.64 -6.42
CA GLY A 60 -2.21 5.68 -5.59
C GLY A 60 -3.01 4.42 -5.31
N GLY A 61 -4.33 4.56 -5.13
CA GLY A 61 -5.27 3.42 -5.07
C GLY A 61 -5.23 2.53 -6.33
N SER A 62 -5.01 3.11 -7.50
CA SER A 62 -4.82 2.37 -8.75
C SER A 62 -3.49 1.64 -8.80
N GLY A 63 -2.44 2.17 -8.18
CA GLY A 63 -1.18 1.46 -7.95
C GLY A 63 -1.37 0.14 -7.22
N PHE A 64 -2.14 0.15 -6.12
CA PHE A 64 -2.53 -1.08 -5.44
C PHE A 64 -3.38 -2.00 -6.31
N GLY A 65 -4.26 -1.43 -7.14
CA GLY A 65 -5.06 -2.20 -8.11
C GLY A 65 -4.21 -2.95 -9.14
N ILE A 66 -3.14 -2.35 -9.65
CA ILE A 66 -2.18 -3.00 -10.56
C ILE A 66 -1.53 -4.20 -9.87
N MET A 67 -1.11 -4.05 -8.62
CA MET A 67 -0.56 -5.16 -7.83
C MET A 67 -1.59 -6.28 -7.61
N ALA A 68 -2.83 -5.92 -7.32
CA ALA A 68 -3.92 -6.88 -7.17
C ALA A 68 -4.20 -7.68 -8.46
N VAL A 69 -4.03 -7.06 -9.64
CA VAL A 69 -4.13 -7.75 -10.95
C VAL A 69 -3.04 -8.83 -11.07
N ILE A 70 -1.81 -8.57 -10.64
CA ILE A 70 -0.74 -9.57 -10.60
C ILE A 70 -1.12 -10.74 -9.69
N VAL A 71 -1.60 -10.45 -8.48
CA VAL A 71 -2.08 -11.50 -7.54
C VAL A 71 -3.16 -12.36 -8.19
N ALA A 72 -4.09 -11.75 -8.91
CA ALA A 72 -5.19 -12.47 -9.55
C ALA A 72 -4.74 -13.39 -10.70
N VAL A 73 -3.67 -13.04 -11.41
CA VAL A 73 -3.04 -13.93 -12.40
C VAL A 73 -2.38 -15.11 -11.69
N GLU A 74 -1.56 -14.84 -10.66
CA GLU A 74 -0.83 -15.86 -9.92
C GLU A 74 -1.77 -16.86 -9.23
N ARG A 75 -2.92 -16.38 -8.73
CA ARG A 75 -3.96 -17.18 -8.11
C ARG A 75 -4.93 -17.82 -9.12
N GLY A 76 -4.78 -17.56 -10.41
CA GLY A 76 -5.61 -18.14 -11.47
C GLY A 76 -7.06 -17.64 -11.49
N TRP A 77 -7.35 -16.48 -10.90
CA TRP A 77 -8.68 -15.86 -10.95
C TRP A 77 -8.98 -15.20 -12.29
N ILE A 78 -7.93 -14.73 -12.97
CA ILE A 78 -7.96 -14.19 -14.33
C ILE A 78 -6.81 -14.78 -15.15
N THR A 79 -6.91 -14.72 -16.47
CA THR A 79 -5.81 -15.12 -17.34
C THR A 79 -4.76 -14.01 -17.45
N ARG A 80 -3.51 -14.39 -17.69
CA ARG A 80 -2.42 -13.44 -17.96
C ARG A 80 -2.74 -12.52 -19.13
N HIS A 81 -3.36 -13.04 -20.19
CA HIS A 81 -3.79 -12.25 -21.34
C HIS A 81 -4.85 -11.18 -20.96
N ALA A 82 -5.85 -11.55 -20.15
CA ALA A 82 -6.85 -10.59 -19.67
C ALA A 82 -6.20 -9.51 -18.79
N ALA A 83 -5.22 -9.87 -17.97
CA ALA A 83 -4.45 -8.92 -17.17
C ALA A 83 -3.67 -7.93 -18.03
N VAL A 84 -2.94 -8.40 -19.06
CA VAL A 84 -2.22 -7.51 -19.99
C VAL A 84 -3.20 -6.56 -20.69
N GLY A 85 -4.35 -7.05 -21.16
CA GLY A 85 -5.38 -6.18 -21.77
C GLY A 85 -5.95 -5.14 -20.80
N ARG A 86 -6.11 -5.49 -19.51
CA ARG A 86 -6.50 -4.52 -18.48
C ARG A 86 -5.42 -3.46 -18.27
N LEU A 87 -4.15 -3.88 -18.15
CA LEU A 87 -3.04 -2.97 -17.90
C LEU A 87 -2.78 -2.05 -19.10
N ASP A 88 -2.96 -2.55 -20.33
CA ASP A 88 -2.93 -1.73 -21.55
C ASP A 88 -3.99 -0.61 -21.50
N THR A 89 -5.21 -0.92 -21.07
CA THR A 89 -6.28 0.09 -20.89
C THR A 89 -5.89 1.12 -19.83
N MET A 90 -5.32 0.67 -18.70
CA MET A 90 -4.89 1.55 -17.60
C MET A 90 -3.74 2.47 -18.04
N LEU A 91 -2.71 1.93 -18.70
CA LEU A 91 -1.59 2.71 -19.21
C LEU A 91 -2.03 3.73 -20.25
N SER A 92 -2.89 3.34 -21.19
CA SER A 92 -3.42 4.24 -22.22
C SER A 92 -4.15 5.44 -21.62
N PHE A 93 -4.76 5.25 -20.45
CA PHE A 93 -5.41 6.32 -19.71
C PHE A 93 -4.40 7.19 -18.96
N LEU A 94 -3.45 6.58 -18.25
CA LEU A 94 -2.38 7.27 -17.52
C LEU A 94 -1.50 8.13 -18.44
N GLU A 95 -1.18 7.66 -19.64
CA GLU A 95 -0.41 8.40 -20.64
C GLU A 95 -1.11 9.68 -21.12
N ARG A 96 -2.43 9.73 -21.01
CA ARG A 96 -3.26 10.89 -21.36
C ARG A 96 -3.54 11.80 -20.17
N THR A 97 -3.28 11.35 -18.95
CA THR A 97 -3.47 12.14 -17.73
C THR A 97 -2.48 13.31 -17.71
N PRO A 98 -2.92 14.54 -17.35
CA PRO A 98 -2.01 15.63 -17.08
C PRO A 98 -0.99 15.23 -16.02
N ARG A 99 0.30 15.33 -16.36
CA ARG A 99 1.41 15.09 -15.45
C ARG A 99 2.13 16.41 -15.20
N TYR A 100 2.54 16.60 -13.95
CA TYR A 100 3.08 17.85 -13.44
C TYR A 100 4.52 17.59 -13.03
N HIS A 101 5.47 17.92 -13.91
CA HIS A 101 6.86 17.49 -13.76
C HIS A 101 6.92 15.96 -13.58
N GLY A 102 6.25 15.25 -14.49
CA GLY A 102 6.14 13.79 -14.48
C GLY A 102 5.21 13.17 -13.44
N MET A 103 4.88 13.87 -12.35
CA MET A 103 4.02 13.34 -11.29
C MET A 103 2.54 13.41 -11.66
N PHE A 104 1.81 12.39 -11.26
CA PHE A 104 0.36 12.31 -11.39
C PHE A 104 -0.34 13.09 -10.27
N PRO A 105 -1.56 13.59 -10.50
CA PRO A 105 -2.38 14.15 -9.43
C PRO A 105 -2.93 13.08 -8.50
N HIS A 106 -3.48 13.50 -7.36
CA HIS A 106 -4.16 12.61 -6.42
C HIS A 106 -5.38 11.92 -7.03
N PHE A 107 -6.23 12.71 -7.71
CA PHE A 107 -7.44 12.24 -8.37
C PHE A 107 -7.50 12.65 -9.84
N ILE A 108 -8.11 11.78 -10.63
CA ILE A 108 -8.46 12.05 -12.02
C ILE A 108 -9.91 11.67 -12.30
N ASP A 109 -10.47 12.28 -13.33
CA ASP A 109 -11.72 11.89 -13.94
C ASP A 109 -11.50 10.65 -14.82
N GLY A 110 -12.16 9.55 -14.49
CA GLY A 110 -12.00 8.25 -15.15
C GLY A 110 -12.54 8.20 -16.58
N ARG A 111 -13.23 9.24 -17.07
CA ARG A 111 -13.69 9.32 -18.47
C ARG A 111 -12.75 10.15 -19.33
N THR A 112 -12.21 11.23 -18.77
CA THR A 112 -11.48 12.26 -19.52
C THR A 112 -9.98 12.26 -19.27
N ALA A 113 -9.52 11.60 -18.19
CA ALA A 113 -8.16 11.62 -17.65
C ALA A 113 -7.74 12.96 -17.03
N ALA A 114 -8.64 13.95 -17.00
CA ALA A 114 -8.36 15.26 -16.43
C ALA A 114 -8.19 15.19 -14.90
N THR A 115 -7.30 16.01 -14.36
CA THR A 115 -7.12 16.18 -12.92
C THR A 115 -8.41 16.63 -12.26
N ILE A 116 -8.78 15.96 -11.17
CA ILE A 116 -9.80 16.44 -10.24
C ILE A 116 -9.08 16.95 -8.98
N PRO A 117 -9.19 18.24 -8.63
CA PRO A 117 -8.52 18.76 -7.45
C PRO A 117 -8.95 18.03 -6.16
N PHE A 118 -7.98 17.55 -5.37
CA PHE A 118 -8.25 16.95 -4.06
C PHE A 118 -8.72 18.00 -3.05
N LYS A 119 -8.10 19.18 -3.12
CA LYS A 119 -8.43 20.39 -2.38
C LYS A 119 -8.27 21.59 -3.29
N ARG A 120 -8.76 22.75 -2.85
CA ARG A 120 -8.71 24.00 -3.63
C ARG A 120 -7.33 24.35 -4.21
N LYS A 121 -6.24 24.01 -3.51
CA LYS A 121 -4.86 24.30 -3.94
C LYS A 121 -4.08 23.06 -4.40
N ASP A 122 -4.75 21.92 -4.42
CA ASP A 122 -4.18 20.61 -4.69
C ASP A 122 -4.80 20.08 -5.98
N ASP A 123 -4.38 20.71 -7.07
CA ASP A 123 -4.85 20.55 -8.46
C ASP A 123 -3.69 20.28 -9.42
N GLY A 124 -2.58 19.75 -8.88
CA GLY A 124 -1.33 19.48 -9.57
C GLY A 124 -0.78 18.11 -9.23
N GLY A 125 0.54 17.96 -9.23
CA GLY A 125 1.20 16.69 -8.95
C GLY A 125 1.21 16.36 -7.45
N ASP A 126 0.98 15.09 -7.14
CA ASP A 126 1.06 14.48 -5.82
C ASP A 126 2.15 13.41 -5.86
N VAL A 127 3.28 13.68 -5.19
CA VAL A 127 4.46 12.78 -5.17
C VAL A 127 4.16 11.46 -4.48
N VAL A 128 3.34 11.47 -3.44
CA VAL A 128 3.08 10.28 -2.62
C VAL A 128 2.14 9.32 -3.36
N GLU A 129 1.06 9.85 -3.95
CA GLU A 129 0.16 9.04 -4.78
C GLU A 129 0.87 8.53 -6.04
N SER A 130 1.75 9.34 -6.64
CA SER A 130 2.61 8.91 -7.75
C SER A 130 3.56 7.78 -7.34
N ALA A 131 4.18 7.86 -6.16
CA ALA A 131 5.01 6.79 -5.63
C ALA A 131 4.22 5.50 -5.45
N PHE A 132 2.99 5.58 -4.95
CA PHE A 132 2.13 4.40 -4.83
C PHE A 132 1.69 3.85 -6.19
N LEU A 133 1.45 4.68 -7.20
CA LEU A 133 1.21 4.22 -8.57
C LEU A 133 2.44 3.49 -9.13
N PHE A 134 3.63 4.10 -9.03
CA PHE A 134 4.86 3.52 -9.56
C PHE A 134 5.23 2.22 -8.88
N GLN A 135 4.92 2.05 -7.59
CA GLN A 135 5.09 0.75 -6.93
C GLN A 135 4.38 -0.38 -7.68
N GLY A 136 3.13 -0.14 -8.13
CA GLY A 136 2.35 -1.11 -8.87
C GLY A 136 2.86 -1.30 -10.29
N LEU A 137 3.17 -0.20 -10.99
CA LEU A 137 3.71 -0.25 -12.35
C LEU A 137 5.05 -1.00 -12.40
N LEU A 138 5.95 -0.77 -11.46
CA LEU A 138 7.22 -1.48 -11.40
C LEU A 138 7.02 -2.97 -11.09
N CYS A 139 6.08 -3.34 -10.21
CA CYS A 139 5.73 -4.76 -10.04
C CYS A 139 5.22 -5.39 -11.34
N ALA A 140 4.36 -4.68 -12.09
CA ALA A 140 3.84 -5.16 -13.35
C ALA A 140 4.94 -5.31 -14.40
N ARG A 141 5.84 -4.34 -14.52
CA ARG A 141 6.99 -4.43 -15.42
C ARG A 141 7.85 -5.66 -15.15
N GLN A 142 8.08 -5.98 -13.88
CA GLN A 142 8.88 -7.14 -13.49
C GLN A 142 8.12 -8.48 -13.64
N TYR A 143 6.80 -8.48 -13.53
CA TYR A 143 5.98 -9.71 -13.62
C TYR A 143 5.61 -10.10 -15.05
N PHE A 144 5.36 -9.10 -15.90
CA PHE A 144 5.01 -9.28 -17.31
C PHE A 144 6.27 -9.26 -18.16
N ASP A 145 7.09 -10.29 -18.03
CA ASP A 145 8.45 -10.44 -18.57
C ASP A 145 8.55 -11.42 -19.76
N GLN A 146 7.44 -11.90 -20.32
CA GLN A 146 7.51 -12.81 -21.45
C GLN A 146 7.98 -12.10 -22.72
N GLU A 147 8.68 -12.84 -23.58
CA GLU A 147 9.17 -12.40 -24.89
C GLU A 147 8.04 -12.37 -25.95
N VAL A 148 6.97 -11.64 -25.64
CA VAL A 148 5.82 -11.42 -26.53
C VAL A 148 5.57 -9.92 -26.67
N ALA A 149 5.15 -9.50 -27.88
CA ALA A 149 5.02 -8.08 -28.22
C ALA A 149 4.17 -7.27 -27.25
N ALA A 150 3.06 -7.82 -26.76
CA ALA A 150 2.16 -7.13 -25.83
C ALA A 150 2.79 -6.88 -24.45
N GLU A 151 3.62 -7.80 -23.95
CA GLU A 151 4.30 -7.61 -22.66
C GLU A 151 5.54 -6.72 -22.83
N GLN A 152 6.23 -6.79 -23.97
CA GLN A 152 7.30 -5.86 -24.30
C GLN A 152 6.78 -4.41 -24.36
N ASP A 153 5.67 -4.18 -25.07
CA ASP A 153 5.01 -2.86 -25.14
C ASP A 153 4.62 -2.34 -23.75
N LEU A 154 4.02 -3.20 -22.92
CA LEU A 154 3.68 -2.88 -21.53
C LEU A 154 4.91 -2.40 -20.74
N ARG A 155 6.03 -3.15 -20.82
CA ARG A 155 7.27 -2.80 -20.11
C ARG A 155 7.87 -1.50 -20.61
N ASP A 156 7.87 -1.26 -21.91
CA ASP A 156 8.44 -0.06 -22.52
C ASP A 156 7.67 1.21 -22.12
N ARG A 157 6.34 1.13 -22.12
CA ARG A 157 5.46 2.22 -21.69
C ARG A 157 5.60 2.54 -20.20
N ILE A 158 5.70 1.51 -19.35
CA ILE A 158 5.98 1.71 -17.92
C ILE A 158 7.35 2.37 -17.72
N ASN A 159 8.38 1.92 -18.46
CA ASN A 159 9.70 2.53 -18.38
C ASN A 159 9.69 3.99 -18.80
N GLN A 160 8.92 4.35 -19.83
CA GLN A 160 8.76 5.74 -20.24
C GLN A 160 8.11 6.58 -19.14
N LEU A 161 6.98 6.15 -18.57
CA LEU A 161 6.32 6.87 -17.47
C LEU A 161 7.26 7.05 -16.26
N TRP A 162 8.03 6.02 -15.93
CA TRP A 162 9.00 6.06 -14.84
C TRP A 162 10.13 7.07 -15.07
N ARG A 163 10.72 7.07 -16.27
CA ARG A 163 11.81 7.99 -16.63
C ARG A 163 11.36 9.45 -16.65
N GLU A 164 10.14 9.70 -17.08
CA GLU A 164 9.57 11.06 -17.15
C GLU A 164 9.19 11.62 -15.76
N ALA A 165 9.28 10.85 -14.68
CA ALA A 165 8.96 11.31 -13.31
C ALA A 165 10.09 12.18 -12.73
N GLU A 166 9.89 13.49 -12.68
CA GLU A 166 10.88 14.47 -12.22
C GLU A 166 10.92 14.59 -10.69
N TRP A 167 11.42 13.57 -9.97
CA TRP A 167 11.47 13.58 -8.50
C TRP A 167 12.30 14.73 -7.94
N ASP A 168 13.38 15.09 -8.62
CA ASP A 168 14.26 16.20 -8.26
C ASP A 168 13.56 17.57 -8.35
N TRP A 169 12.58 17.76 -9.24
CA TRP A 169 11.75 18.96 -9.27
C TRP A 169 11.08 19.24 -7.92
N TYR A 170 10.62 18.18 -7.25
CA TYR A 170 9.92 18.23 -5.97
C TYR A 170 10.83 18.52 -4.77
N THR A 171 12.11 18.78 -5.01
CA THR A 171 13.04 19.37 -4.04
C THR A 171 12.99 20.90 -4.00
N ARG A 172 12.20 21.54 -4.86
CA ARG A 172 12.08 23.01 -4.94
C ARG A 172 13.44 23.69 -5.14
N GLY A 173 14.13 23.32 -6.21
CA GLY A 173 15.42 23.94 -6.55
C GLY A 173 16.59 23.37 -5.75
N GLY A 174 16.55 22.08 -5.40
CA GLY A 174 17.66 21.35 -4.79
C GLY A 174 17.71 21.46 -3.27
N GLU A 175 16.60 21.74 -2.58
CA GLU A 175 16.58 21.62 -1.13
C GLU A 175 16.77 20.16 -0.73
N ASN A 176 17.37 19.91 0.44
CA ASN A 176 17.50 18.56 1.00
C ASN A 176 16.18 18.03 1.59
N ARG A 177 15.06 18.20 0.86
CA ARG A 177 13.70 17.82 1.27
C ARG A 177 12.84 17.51 0.04
N LEU A 178 11.80 16.67 0.20
CA LEU A 178 10.75 16.52 -0.78
C LEU A 178 9.48 17.25 -0.35
N TYR A 179 8.86 17.94 -1.30
CA TYR A 179 7.53 18.49 -1.17
C TYR A 179 6.50 17.53 -1.75
N TRP A 180 5.38 17.39 -1.05
CA TRP A 180 4.31 16.48 -1.44
C TRP A 180 3.60 16.96 -2.72
N HIS A 181 3.40 18.28 -2.86
CA HIS A 181 2.58 18.81 -3.95
C HIS A 181 3.26 19.97 -4.68
N TRP A 182 2.97 20.07 -5.97
CA TRP A 182 3.24 21.22 -6.81
C TRP A 182 2.07 21.44 -7.77
N SER A 183 1.68 22.69 -8.01
CA SER A 183 0.57 23.03 -8.91
C SER A 183 0.99 24.08 -9.96
N PRO A 184 0.52 23.97 -11.21
CA PRO A 184 0.75 25.01 -12.21
C PRO A 184 -0.01 26.32 -11.88
N ASN A 185 -1.11 26.24 -11.14
CA ASN A 185 -1.95 27.38 -10.77
C ASN A 185 -1.54 28.00 -9.43
N HIS A 186 -0.87 27.23 -8.58
CA HIS A 186 -0.60 27.60 -7.19
C HIS A 186 0.85 27.43 -6.75
N GLY A 187 1.73 26.94 -7.62
CA GLY A 187 3.13 26.62 -7.31
C GLY A 187 3.23 25.75 -6.06
N TRP A 188 4.05 26.18 -5.10
CA TRP A 188 4.29 25.50 -3.83
C TRP A 188 3.30 25.88 -2.72
N ALA A 189 2.13 26.45 -3.03
CA ALA A 189 1.23 27.00 -2.00
C ALA A 189 0.60 25.97 -1.05
N MET A 190 0.62 24.68 -1.39
CA MET A 190 0.32 23.60 -0.44
C MET A 190 1.39 23.50 0.66
N ASN A 191 2.65 23.83 0.33
CA ASN A 191 3.80 23.94 1.22
C ASN A 191 3.91 22.79 2.23
N ARG A 192 3.68 21.57 1.76
CA ARG A 192 3.67 20.36 2.59
C ARG A 192 4.96 19.57 2.35
N LEU A 193 5.86 19.64 3.30
CA LEU A 193 7.04 18.77 3.33
C LEU A 193 6.63 17.34 3.65
N ILE A 194 7.31 16.39 3.03
CA ILE A 194 7.26 14.98 3.40
C ILE A 194 8.35 14.76 4.45
N VAL A 195 7.94 14.56 5.71
CA VAL A 195 8.86 14.34 6.83
C VAL A 195 8.39 13.13 7.62
N GLY A 196 9.33 12.23 7.89
CA GLY A 196 9.04 10.98 8.57
C GLY A 196 8.87 11.17 10.08
N TRP A 197 8.41 10.13 10.77
CA TRP A 197 8.06 8.82 10.23
C TRP A 197 6.55 8.77 9.90
N ASP A 198 6.24 8.40 8.65
CA ASP A 198 4.89 8.32 8.09
C ASP A 198 4.85 7.29 6.93
N GLU A 199 3.74 7.21 6.20
CA GLU A 199 3.53 6.26 5.10
C GLU A 199 4.40 6.48 3.86
N CYS A 200 5.18 7.57 3.81
CA CYS A 200 5.77 8.10 2.58
C CYS A 200 7.21 7.64 2.31
N LEU A 201 7.75 6.67 3.07
CA LEU A 201 9.13 6.18 2.90
C LEU A 201 9.45 5.80 1.44
N LEU A 202 8.51 5.14 0.76
CA LEU A 202 8.67 4.68 -0.62
C LEU A 202 9.01 5.80 -1.60
N ALA A 203 8.47 7.02 -1.40
CA ALA A 203 8.75 8.15 -2.27
C ALA A 203 10.24 8.49 -2.30
N PHE A 204 10.95 8.37 -1.17
CA PHE A 204 12.39 8.63 -1.10
C PHE A 204 13.21 7.52 -1.75
N VAL A 205 12.81 6.26 -1.57
CA VAL A 205 13.48 5.12 -2.23
C VAL A 205 13.37 5.24 -3.74
N LEU A 206 12.18 5.55 -4.26
CA LEU A 206 11.96 5.77 -5.69
C LEU A 206 12.70 7.01 -6.19
N ALA A 207 12.60 8.14 -5.49
CA ALA A 207 13.29 9.37 -5.88
C ALA A 207 14.82 9.19 -5.95
N ALA A 208 15.42 8.48 -4.99
CA ALA A 208 16.85 8.20 -5.00
C ALA A 208 17.25 7.19 -6.10
N GLY A 209 16.32 6.34 -6.50
CA GLY A 209 16.49 5.30 -7.52
C GLY A 209 16.22 5.74 -8.95
N SER A 210 15.62 6.91 -9.16
CA SER A 210 15.33 7.43 -10.51
C SER A 210 16.60 7.55 -11.34
N PRO A 211 16.63 7.04 -12.59
CA PRO A 211 17.82 7.10 -13.44
C PRO A 211 18.06 8.49 -14.05
N GLU A 212 17.02 9.30 -14.21
CA GLU A 212 17.07 10.60 -14.91
C GLU A 212 16.86 11.78 -13.96
N HIS A 213 16.08 11.58 -12.90
CA HIS A 213 15.64 12.62 -11.98
C HIS A 213 15.90 12.22 -10.52
N ALA A 214 17.10 11.72 -10.26
CA ALA A 214 17.48 11.23 -8.93
C ALA A 214 17.61 12.37 -7.92
N VAL A 215 17.14 12.16 -6.69
CA VAL A 215 17.51 13.03 -5.56
C VAL A 215 18.74 12.50 -4.83
N ASP A 216 19.49 13.41 -4.19
CA ASP A 216 20.62 13.03 -3.34
C ASP A 216 20.19 12.40 -2.02
N ALA A 217 21.09 11.61 -1.42
CA ALA A 217 20.80 10.92 -0.17
C ALA A 217 20.46 11.88 0.98
N ASP A 218 20.99 13.11 0.93
CA ASP A 218 20.71 14.16 1.90
C ASP A 218 19.23 14.58 1.91
N VAL A 219 18.52 14.44 0.78
CA VAL A 219 17.06 14.68 0.73
C VAL A 219 16.29 13.75 1.67
N TYR A 220 16.75 12.51 1.80
CA TYR A 220 16.21 11.56 2.78
C TYR A 220 16.76 11.83 4.18
N HIS A 221 18.06 11.99 4.31
CA HIS A 221 18.75 12.06 5.60
C HIS A 221 18.52 13.37 6.38
N GLU A 222 18.43 14.50 5.69
CA GLU A 222 18.20 15.83 6.26
C GLU A 222 16.73 16.27 6.10
N GLY A 223 16.00 15.68 5.16
CA GLY A 223 14.57 15.92 4.95
C GLY A 223 13.69 14.93 5.71
N TYR A 224 13.51 13.73 5.16
CA TYR A 224 12.61 12.72 5.73
C TYR A 224 12.97 12.33 7.18
N ALA A 225 14.23 11.96 7.41
CA ALA A 225 14.70 11.40 8.68
C ALA A 225 14.97 12.44 9.79
N THR A 226 14.42 13.66 9.65
CA THR A 226 14.57 14.75 10.61
C THR A 226 13.25 15.31 11.13
N GLY A 227 12.12 14.75 10.70
CA GLY A 227 10.80 15.18 11.14
C GLY A 227 10.63 15.11 12.67
N PRO A 228 9.81 16.00 13.26
CA PRO A 228 9.62 16.06 14.71
C PRO A 228 9.06 14.76 15.31
N GLY A 229 8.39 13.94 14.50
CA GLY A 229 7.88 12.62 14.87
C GLY A 229 8.70 11.46 14.32
N PHE A 230 9.91 11.69 13.82
CA PHE A 230 10.72 10.62 13.24
C PHE A 230 11.23 9.64 14.30
N ARG A 231 11.94 10.13 15.31
CA ARG A 231 12.43 9.32 16.42
C ARG A 231 11.37 9.22 17.52
N ASN A 232 11.12 8.01 18.02
CA ASN A 232 10.19 7.77 19.12
C ASN A 232 10.92 7.24 20.37
N GLY A 233 11.27 5.95 20.36
CA GLY A 233 11.97 5.28 21.46
C GLY A 233 11.13 5.02 22.72
N GLN A 234 9.85 5.41 22.76
CA GLN A 234 8.96 5.23 23.91
C GLN A 234 8.34 3.83 23.93
N SER A 235 7.87 3.41 25.11
CA SER A 235 7.19 2.13 25.31
C SER A 235 5.68 2.30 25.43
N TYR A 236 4.93 1.51 24.66
CA TYR A 236 3.46 1.47 24.66
C TYR A 236 3.04 0.02 24.86
N HIS A 237 2.22 -0.25 25.88
CA HIS A 237 1.86 -1.63 26.27
C HIS A 237 3.08 -2.55 26.48
N GLY A 238 4.20 -2.00 26.97
CA GLY A 238 5.46 -2.74 27.17
C GLY A 238 6.29 -2.94 25.89
N ILE A 239 5.90 -2.35 24.76
CA ILE A 239 6.56 -2.49 23.46
C ILE A 239 7.22 -1.16 23.09
N THR A 240 8.55 -1.16 22.97
CA THR A 240 9.32 0.04 22.58
C THR A 240 9.23 0.31 21.08
N LEU A 241 8.61 1.41 20.65
CA LEU A 241 8.51 1.76 19.24
C LEU A 241 9.72 2.61 18.79
N PRO A 242 10.53 2.18 17.80
CA PRO A 242 11.71 2.95 17.36
C PRO A 242 11.38 4.31 16.72
N LEU A 243 10.47 4.33 15.76
CA LEU A 243 10.12 5.50 14.95
C LEU A 243 8.63 5.85 15.05
N GLY A 244 8.27 7.09 14.73
CA GLY A 244 6.88 7.52 14.57
C GLY A 244 6.30 8.31 15.72
N MET A 245 5.08 8.78 15.50
CA MET A 245 4.29 9.47 16.52
C MET A 245 3.91 8.54 17.69
N PRO A 246 3.35 9.07 18.80
CA PRO A 246 2.90 8.24 19.90
C PRO A 246 2.00 7.09 19.45
N TYR A 247 2.22 5.90 20.00
CA TYR A 247 1.55 4.65 19.59
C TYR A 247 1.71 4.26 18.09
N GLY A 248 2.55 4.98 17.33
CA GLY A 248 2.84 4.74 15.92
C GLY A 248 1.87 5.39 14.93
N GLY A 249 0.72 5.89 15.38
CA GLY A 249 -0.32 6.45 14.51
C GLY A 249 -1.19 5.40 13.82
N PRO A 250 -1.94 5.79 12.76
CA PRO A 250 -2.78 4.88 11.99
C PRO A 250 -1.98 3.72 11.37
N LEU A 251 -2.52 2.51 11.41
CA LEU A 251 -1.74 1.32 11.08
C LEU A 251 -1.32 1.20 9.61
N PHE A 252 -1.97 1.93 8.69
CA PHE A 252 -1.60 1.95 7.27
C PHE A 252 -0.18 2.44 7.00
N ILE A 253 0.44 3.17 7.94
CA ILE A 253 1.85 3.59 7.89
C ILE A 253 2.78 2.37 7.81
N ALA A 254 2.42 1.25 8.44
CA ALA A 254 3.16 -0.01 8.34
C ALA A 254 2.82 -0.83 7.06
N HIS A 255 1.94 -0.31 6.20
CA HIS A 255 1.42 -1.03 5.03
C HIS A 255 1.81 -0.39 3.70
N TYR A 256 1.50 0.88 3.43
CA TYR A 256 1.47 1.38 2.04
C TYR A 256 2.82 1.35 1.33
N SER A 257 3.88 1.82 1.99
CA SER A 257 5.25 1.70 1.46
C SER A 257 5.71 0.23 1.38
N PHE A 258 5.17 -0.63 2.24
CA PHE A 258 5.58 -2.03 2.41
C PHE A 258 4.69 -3.04 1.68
N CYS A 259 3.70 -2.57 0.91
CA CYS A 259 3.01 -3.40 -0.06
C CYS A 259 3.99 -3.98 -1.10
N SER A 260 5.06 -3.23 -1.41
CA SER A 260 6.06 -3.56 -2.41
C SER A 260 7.49 -3.57 -1.87
N LEU A 261 7.87 -2.62 -1.00
CA LEU A 261 9.17 -2.62 -0.35
C LEU A 261 9.22 -3.71 0.73
N ASP A 262 10.10 -4.70 0.56
CA ASP A 262 10.20 -5.83 1.50
C ASP A 262 10.86 -5.40 2.81
N PRO A 263 10.15 -5.38 3.96
CA PRO A 263 10.74 -4.97 5.22
C PRO A 263 11.65 -6.04 5.85
N ARG A 264 11.62 -7.30 5.36
CA ARG A 264 12.37 -8.41 5.99
C ARG A 264 13.88 -8.23 5.80
N GLY A 265 14.57 -8.01 6.91
CA GLY A 265 16.01 -7.70 6.89
C GLY A 265 16.34 -6.34 6.26
N LEU A 266 15.33 -5.49 6.05
CA LEU A 266 15.53 -4.12 5.61
C LEU A 266 15.91 -3.27 6.83
N THR A 267 17.11 -2.70 6.77
CA THR A 267 17.63 -1.85 7.84
C THR A 267 18.36 -0.65 7.25
N ASP A 268 18.45 0.42 8.01
CA ASP A 268 19.34 1.53 7.72
C ASP A 268 19.94 2.07 9.03
N ARG A 269 20.56 3.26 9.00
CA ARG A 269 21.10 3.89 10.22
C ARG A 269 20.02 4.34 11.22
N HIS A 270 18.75 4.28 10.84
CA HIS A 270 17.62 4.76 11.61
C HIS A 270 16.84 3.63 12.28
N ALA A 271 16.52 2.54 11.58
CA ALA A 271 15.74 1.46 12.15
C ALA A 271 15.95 0.09 11.47
N ASP A 272 15.49 -0.95 12.15
CA ASP A 272 15.05 -2.20 11.54
C ASP A 272 13.56 -2.06 11.19
N TYR A 273 13.24 -2.11 9.89
CA TYR A 273 11.88 -1.84 9.41
C TYR A 273 10.92 -3.01 9.59
N TRP A 274 11.43 -4.24 9.64
CA TRP A 274 10.61 -5.39 10.02
C TRP A 274 10.14 -5.24 11.47
N GLU A 275 11.09 -4.95 12.36
CA GLU A 275 10.80 -4.79 13.77
C GLU A 275 9.93 -3.56 14.04
N GLN A 276 10.16 -2.43 13.33
CA GLN A 276 9.30 -1.26 13.39
C GLN A 276 7.84 -1.62 13.09
N ASN A 277 7.59 -2.33 11.99
CA ASN A 277 6.25 -2.67 11.54
C ASN A 277 5.59 -3.69 12.47
N VAL A 278 6.32 -4.73 12.90
CA VAL A 278 5.82 -5.71 13.90
C VAL A 278 5.42 -5.02 15.20
N ARG A 279 6.25 -4.09 15.69
CA ARG A 279 5.95 -3.36 16.92
C ARG A 279 4.76 -2.43 16.77
N HIS A 280 4.65 -1.68 15.67
CA HIS A 280 3.49 -0.83 15.41
C HIS A 280 2.20 -1.64 15.35
N THR A 281 2.18 -2.77 14.63
CA THR A 281 1.04 -3.70 14.59
C THR A 281 0.68 -4.22 15.97
N ARG A 282 1.66 -4.68 16.76
CA ARG A 282 1.41 -5.22 18.11
C ARG A 282 0.90 -4.17 19.09
N ILE A 283 1.39 -2.93 19.01
CA ILE A 283 0.88 -1.81 19.82
C ILE A 283 -0.58 -1.53 19.47
N ASN A 284 -0.92 -1.47 18.19
CA ASN A 284 -2.29 -1.25 17.72
C ASN A 284 -3.23 -2.36 18.20
N HIS A 285 -2.84 -3.63 18.03
CA HIS A 285 -3.57 -4.79 18.55
C HIS A 285 -3.72 -4.74 20.08
N ALA A 286 -2.64 -4.49 20.81
CA ALA A 286 -2.64 -4.43 22.28
C ALA A 286 -3.56 -3.32 22.81
N HIS A 287 -3.61 -2.16 22.15
CA HIS A 287 -4.54 -1.08 22.49
C HIS A 287 -6.00 -1.53 22.33
N CYS A 288 -6.37 -2.13 21.20
CA CYS A 288 -7.73 -2.65 20.99
C CYS A 288 -8.10 -3.75 21.99
N VAL A 289 -7.16 -4.63 22.36
CA VAL A 289 -7.40 -5.68 23.35
C VAL A 289 -7.55 -5.11 24.77
N ALA A 290 -6.75 -4.10 25.12
CA ALA A 290 -6.85 -3.42 26.40
C ALA A 290 -8.14 -2.59 26.51
N ASN A 291 -8.63 -2.07 25.37
CA ASN A 291 -9.87 -1.32 25.24
C ASN A 291 -10.08 -0.25 26.32
N PRO A 292 -9.17 0.74 26.45
CA PRO A 292 -9.18 1.71 27.56
C PRO A 292 -10.42 2.62 27.60
N TYR A 293 -11.24 2.60 26.55
CA TYR A 293 -12.46 3.40 26.41
C TYR A 293 -13.75 2.56 26.44
N ASP A 294 -13.64 1.27 26.78
CA ASP A 294 -14.77 0.34 26.86
C ASP A 294 -15.65 0.33 25.58
N HIS A 295 -15.02 0.40 24.41
CA HIS A 295 -15.70 0.29 23.12
C HIS A 295 -16.30 -1.10 22.94
N SER A 296 -17.55 -1.16 22.49
CA SER A 296 -18.26 -2.40 22.16
C SER A 296 -17.56 -3.13 21.04
N GLY A 297 -17.44 -4.45 21.19
CA GLY A 297 -16.89 -5.33 20.18
C GLY A 297 -15.36 -5.29 20.04
N TYR A 298 -14.64 -4.43 20.76
CA TYR A 298 -13.17 -4.41 20.75
C TYR A 298 -12.62 -5.64 21.47
N GLY A 299 -11.56 -6.23 20.92
CA GLY A 299 -10.94 -7.39 21.51
C GLY A 299 -9.96 -8.11 20.59
N PRO A 300 -9.46 -9.29 21.01
CA PRO A 300 -8.47 -10.04 20.24
C PRO A 300 -8.98 -10.55 18.88
N ASP A 301 -10.29 -10.62 18.70
CA ASP A 301 -10.98 -11.05 17.48
C ASP A 301 -11.60 -9.89 16.68
N CYS A 302 -11.45 -8.66 17.13
CA CYS A 302 -11.97 -7.47 16.45
C CYS A 302 -11.12 -6.26 16.85
N TRP A 303 -10.05 -6.07 16.08
CA TRP A 303 -9.02 -5.05 16.32
C TRP A 303 -8.57 -4.42 15.00
N GLY A 304 -7.88 -3.29 15.11
CA GLY A 304 -7.26 -2.60 14.01
C GLY A 304 -7.78 -1.18 13.83
N LEU A 305 -6.95 -0.21 14.21
CA LEU A 305 -7.22 1.23 14.05
C LEU A 305 -6.37 1.79 12.91
N THR A 306 -7.03 2.30 11.88
CA THR A 306 -6.38 3.01 10.78
C THR A 306 -7.34 4.04 10.15
N SER A 307 -6.85 4.83 9.19
CA SER A 307 -7.66 5.84 8.50
C SER A 307 -8.79 5.21 7.69
N SER A 308 -10.03 5.64 7.94
CA SER A 308 -11.23 5.13 7.27
C SER A 308 -12.42 6.06 7.46
N HIS A 309 -13.55 5.71 6.84
CA HIS A 309 -14.83 6.25 7.28
C HIS A 309 -15.18 5.82 8.71
N GLY A 310 -15.92 6.67 9.38
CA GLY A 310 -16.62 6.41 10.63
C GLY A 310 -18.02 7.06 10.61
N PRO A 311 -18.79 6.92 11.71
CA PRO A 311 -20.17 7.41 11.77
C PRO A 311 -20.34 8.92 11.49
N LYS A 312 -19.30 9.72 11.75
CA LYS A 312 -19.29 11.19 11.61
C LYS A 312 -18.42 11.70 10.46
N GLY A 313 -17.98 10.82 9.55
CA GLY A 313 -17.11 11.16 8.43
C GLY A 313 -15.78 10.41 8.45
N TYR A 314 -14.82 10.87 7.64
CA TYR A 314 -13.50 10.24 7.52
C TYR A 314 -12.58 10.69 8.67
N VAL A 315 -11.90 9.74 9.30
CA VAL A 315 -10.97 10.01 10.40
C VAL A 315 -9.74 9.12 10.26
N ALA A 316 -8.57 9.69 10.54
CA ALA A 316 -7.34 8.94 10.74
C ALA A 316 -7.34 8.29 12.13
N HIS A 317 -8.02 7.14 12.28
CA HIS A 317 -8.07 6.43 13.56
C HIS A 317 -6.72 5.81 13.90
N ALA A 318 -6.36 5.87 15.16
CA ALA A 318 -5.12 5.38 15.74
C ALA A 318 -5.33 5.16 17.24
N PRO A 319 -4.43 4.46 17.95
CA PRO A 319 -4.57 4.27 19.40
C PRO A 319 -4.71 5.58 20.20
N ASP A 320 -4.02 6.65 19.79
CA ASP A 320 -4.11 7.98 20.39
C ASP A 320 -5.31 8.82 19.89
N LYS A 321 -6.05 8.29 18.92
CA LYS A 321 -7.27 8.88 18.35
C LYS A 321 -8.32 7.80 18.10
N ASP A 322 -8.63 7.06 19.16
CA ASP A 322 -9.60 5.98 19.14
C ASP A 322 -11.02 6.53 19.33
N LEU A 323 -11.89 6.25 18.36
CA LEU A 323 -13.30 6.68 18.35
C LEU A 323 -14.25 5.48 18.35
N GLY A 324 -13.77 4.28 18.67
CA GLY A 324 -14.58 3.06 18.65
C GLY A 324 -14.85 2.53 17.24
N VAL A 325 -14.03 2.91 16.26
CA VAL A 325 -14.16 2.49 14.85
C VAL A 325 -13.05 1.49 14.52
N ILE A 326 -13.43 0.25 14.17
CA ILE A 326 -12.52 -0.78 13.67
C ILE A 326 -12.52 -0.76 12.15
N THR A 327 -11.34 -0.90 11.57
CA THR A 327 -11.13 -0.87 10.11
C THR A 327 -10.49 -2.20 9.70
N PRO A 328 -11.20 -3.10 8.99
CA PRO A 328 -10.67 -4.43 8.64
C PRO A 328 -9.30 -4.39 7.95
N SER A 329 -9.03 -3.37 7.12
CA SER A 329 -7.72 -3.23 6.46
C SER A 329 -6.54 -3.11 7.44
N ALA A 330 -6.74 -2.56 8.65
CA ALA A 330 -5.67 -2.46 9.64
C ALA A 330 -5.14 -3.85 10.07
N SER A 331 -6.05 -4.73 10.49
CA SER A 331 -5.67 -6.08 10.95
C SER A 331 -5.35 -7.01 9.79
N LEU A 332 -6.14 -6.99 8.71
CA LEU A 332 -5.94 -7.90 7.58
C LEU A 332 -4.70 -7.53 6.76
N SER A 333 -4.37 -6.26 6.57
CA SER A 333 -3.11 -5.91 5.88
C SER A 333 -1.87 -6.13 6.76
N SER A 334 -2.05 -6.54 8.02
CA SER A 334 -0.98 -6.89 8.96
C SER A 334 -0.68 -8.39 9.03
N PHE A 335 -1.21 -9.22 8.12
CA PHE A 335 -0.90 -10.65 8.06
C PHE A 335 0.59 -10.99 8.11
N PRO A 336 1.49 -10.27 7.41
CA PRO A 336 2.92 -10.57 7.51
C PRO A 336 3.51 -10.35 8.90
N TYR A 337 2.96 -9.43 9.69
CA TYR A 337 3.55 -8.99 10.95
C TYR A 337 2.94 -9.66 12.18
N ALA A 338 1.65 -9.99 12.12
CA ALA A 338 0.88 -10.61 13.20
C ALA A 338 -0.13 -11.64 12.65
N PRO A 339 0.34 -12.73 12.02
CA PRO A 339 -0.54 -13.64 11.28
C PRO A 339 -1.58 -14.34 12.16
N VAL A 340 -1.25 -14.63 13.43
CA VAL A 340 -2.17 -15.29 14.37
C VAL A 340 -3.29 -14.34 14.76
N GLU A 341 -2.95 -13.09 15.10
CA GLU A 341 -3.89 -12.03 15.47
C GLU A 341 -4.74 -11.58 14.29
N ALA A 342 -4.15 -11.48 13.09
CA ALA A 342 -4.85 -11.14 11.86
C ALA A 342 -5.83 -12.23 11.44
N MET A 343 -5.44 -13.51 11.54
CA MET A 343 -6.36 -14.63 11.28
C MET A 343 -7.51 -14.66 12.30
N ARG A 344 -7.23 -14.38 13.57
CA ARG A 344 -8.25 -14.27 14.61
C ARG A 344 -9.24 -13.14 14.30
N ALA A 345 -8.75 -11.97 13.89
CA ALA A 345 -9.61 -10.85 13.47
C ALA A 345 -10.45 -11.19 12.24
N LEU A 346 -9.85 -11.83 11.23
CA LEU A 346 -10.58 -12.26 10.03
C LEU A 346 -11.78 -13.14 10.41
N ARG A 347 -11.54 -14.19 11.21
CA ARG A 347 -12.62 -15.07 11.69
C ARG A 347 -13.64 -14.30 12.53
N GLY A 348 -13.21 -13.40 13.39
CA GLY A 348 -14.08 -12.55 14.20
C GLY A 348 -14.96 -11.62 13.35
N PHE A 349 -14.43 -11.01 12.29
CA PHE A 349 -15.22 -10.21 11.35
C PHE A 349 -16.31 -11.02 10.64
N LEU A 350 -16.04 -12.29 10.31
CA LEU A 350 -17.04 -13.17 9.70
C LEU A 350 -18.16 -13.59 10.67
N THR A 351 -18.01 -13.39 11.98
CA THR A 351 -19.10 -13.58 12.95
C THR A 351 -20.05 -12.40 13.02
N LYS A 352 -19.66 -11.24 12.46
CA LYS A 352 -20.51 -10.04 12.43
C LYS A 352 -21.65 -10.23 11.43
N PRO A 353 -22.74 -9.43 11.49
CA PRO A 353 -23.87 -9.59 10.59
C PRO A 353 -23.44 -9.55 9.10
N GLU A 354 -23.52 -10.70 8.42
CA GLU A 354 -22.92 -10.92 7.10
C GLU A 354 -23.30 -9.82 6.10
N ARG A 355 -24.59 -9.50 6.00
CA ARG A 355 -25.13 -8.48 5.07
C ARG A 355 -24.67 -7.04 5.35
N ARG A 356 -23.92 -6.81 6.44
CA ARG A 356 -23.42 -5.48 6.84
C ARG A 356 -21.90 -5.40 6.79
N ILE A 357 -21.20 -6.46 7.20
CA ILE A 357 -19.73 -6.49 7.27
C ILE A 357 -19.11 -6.93 5.94
N TRP A 358 -19.81 -7.75 5.16
CA TRP A 358 -19.31 -8.39 3.95
C TRP A 358 -20.23 -8.12 2.76
N GLY A 359 -19.65 -7.85 1.59
CA GLY A 359 -20.44 -7.63 0.37
C GLY A 359 -19.67 -7.86 -0.91
N ARG A 360 -20.10 -7.18 -1.99
CA ARG A 360 -19.61 -7.39 -3.37
C ARG A 360 -18.08 -7.36 -3.50
N PHE A 361 -17.41 -6.58 -2.64
CA PHE A 361 -15.97 -6.34 -2.70
C PHE A 361 -15.24 -6.74 -1.41
N GLY A 362 -15.78 -7.71 -0.66
CA GLY A 362 -15.18 -8.23 0.57
C GLY A 362 -15.69 -7.48 1.79
N PHE A 363 -14.81 -7.25 2.76
CA PHE A 363 -15.16 -6.48 3.95
C PHE A 363 -15.41 -5.00 3.61
N VAL A 364 -16.43 -4.41 4.25
CA VAL A 364 -16.68 -2.97 4.17
C VAL A 364 -15.57 -2.17 4.86
N ASP A 365 -15.49 -0.88 4.54
CA ASP A 365 -14.39 -0.01 4.96
C ASP A 365 -14.16 0.02 6.49
N ALA A 366 -15.23 0.04 7.29
CA ALA A 366 -15.12 0.10 8.75
C ALA A 366 -16.42 -0.30 9.46
N LEU A 367 -16.34 -0.52 10.77
CA LEU A 367 -17.47 -0.74 11.67
C LEU A 367 -17.28 -0.01 13.01
N CYS A 368 -18.38 0.34 13.66
CA CYS A 368 -18.42 0.94 15.00
C CYS A 368 -19.63 0.38 15.76
N GLU A 369 -19.41 -0.65 16.57
CA GLU A 369 -20.50 -1.34 17.29
C GLU A 369 -21.13 -0.46 18.36
N ASN A 370 -20.37 0.47 18.94
CA ASN A 370 -20.89 1.49 19.87
C ASN A 370 -22.10 2.26 19.32
N SER A 371 -22.15 2.44 17.99
CA SER A 371 -23.22 3.18 17.31
C SER A 371 -24.06 2.30 16.39
N ASP A 372 -23.93 0.97 16.51
CA ASP A 372 -24.49 0.01 15.55
C ASP A 372 -24.27 0.44 14.08
N TRP A 373 -23.04 0.83 13.75
CA TRP A 373 -22.71 1.43 12.45
C TRP A 373 -21.72 0.55 11.67
N TYR A 374 -21.99 0.39 10.38
CA TYR A 374 -21.13 -0.30 9.42
C TYR A 374 -21.03 0.59 8.19
N ALA A 375 -19.82 0.71 7.64
CA ALA A 375 -19.59 1.50 6.45
C ALA A 375 -20.44 0.98 5.29
N ARG A 376 -21.03 1.90 4.53
CA ARG A 376 -21.73 1.59 3.27
C ARG A 376 -20.82 1.77 2.06
N THR A 377 -19.51 1.64 2.28
CA THR A 377 -18.47 1.93 1.31
C THR A 377 -17.32 0.94 1.38
N TYR A 378 -16.57 0.90 0.29
CA TYR A 378 -15.22 0.33 0.19
C TYR A 378 -14.30 1.43 -0.34
N LEU A 379 -13.04 1.47 0.10
CA LEU A 379 -12.04 2.44 -0.38
C LEU A 379 -10.88 1.71 -1.05
N ALA A 380 -10.39 2.21 -2.18
CA ALA A 380 -9.28 1.58 -2.91
C ALA A 380 -8.05 1.38 -2.03
N ILE A 381 -7.70 2.42 -1.27
CA ILE A 381 -6.55 2.45 -0.37
C ILE A 381 -6.67 1.48 0.82
N ASN A 382 -7.89 1.03 1.16
CA ASN A 382 -8.11 0.04 2.21
C ASN A 382 -8.28 -1.38 1.64
N GLN A 383 -8.90 -1.55 0.47
CA GLN A 383 -9.05 -2.87 -0.16
C GLN A 383 -7.73 -3.40 -0.74
N GLY A 384 -6.91 -2.53 -1.32
CA GLY A 384 -5.68 -2.92 -2.02
C GLY A 384 -4.67 -3.63 -1.09
N PRO A 385 -4.26 -2.99 0.02
CA PRO A 385 -3.33 -3.59 0.97
C PRO A 385 -3.78 -4.94 1.54
N ILE A 386 -5.09 -5.18 1.69
CA ILE A 386 -5.60 -6.49 2.15
C ILE A 386 -5.15 -7.60 1.19
N ILE A 387 -5.35 -7.41 -0.12
CA ILE A 387 -4.98 -8.41 -1.13
C ILE A 387 -3.47 -8.61 -1.15
N ILE A 388 -2.73 -7.50 -1.20
CA ILE A 388 -1.29 -7.46 -1.41
C ILE A 388 -0.55 -8.05 -0.22
N MET A 389 -0.90 -7.64 1.00
CA MET A 389 -0.20 -8.07 2.21
C MET A 389 -0.54 -9.52 2.59
N ILE A 390 -1.76 -10.00 2.29
CA ILE A 390 -2.04 -11.44 2.36
C ILE A 390 -1.16 -12.19 1.36
N GLU A 391 -1.02 -11.71 0.13
CA GLU A 391 -0.19 -12.38 -0.87
C GLU A 391 1.29 -12.39 -0.46
N ASN A 392 1.82 -11.26 0.03
CA ASN A 392 3.18 -11.19 0.54
C ASN A 392 3.42 -12.11 1.75
N PHE A 393 2.43 -12.26 2.63
CA PHE A 393 2.48 -13.25 3.71
C PHE A 393 2.55 -14.69 3.18
N ARG A 394 1.77 -15.00 2.14
CA ARG A 394 1.67 -16.36 1.58
C ARG A 394 2.89 -16.75 0.74
N THR A 395 3.40 -15.83 -0.08
CA THR A 395 4.40 -16.14 -1.13
C THR A 395 5.52 -15.12 -1.25
N GLY A 396 5.35 -13.91 -0.69
CA GLY A 396 6.27 -12.79 -0.90
C GLY A 396 6.28 -12.26 -2.33
N LEU A 397 5.25 -12.55 -3.14
CA LEU A 397 5.22 -12.27 -4.58
C LEU A 397 5.57 -10.82 -4.93
N LEU A 398 4.85 -9.85 -4.36
CA LEU A 398 5.01 -8.44 -4.73
C LEU A 398 6.32 -7.86 -4.20
N TRP A 399 6.76 -8.32 -3.03
CA TRP A 399 8.09 -8.02 -2.49
C TRP A 399 9.20 -8.50 -3.44
N ASN A 400 9.15 -9.75 -3.90
CA ASN A 400 10.16 -10.29 -4.79
C ASN A 400 10.20 -9.53 -6.12
N LEU A 401 9.03 -9.19 -6.67
CA LEU A 401 8.91 -8.42 -7.92
C LEU A 401 9.51 -7.02 -7.75
N PHE A 402 9.04 -6.25 -6.78
CA PHE A 402 9.49 -4.87 -6.60
C PHE A 402 10.98 -4.78 -6.25
N MET A 403 11.46 -5.64 -5.35
CA MET A 403 12.88 -5.66 -4.95
C MET A 403 13.81 -6.19 -6.06
N SER A 404 13.27 -6.75 -7.15
CA SER A 404 14.05 -7.11 -8.34
C SER A 404 14.32 -5.95 -9.29
N ALA A 405 13.57 -4.84 -9.16
CA ALA A 405 13.73 -3.67 -10.03
C ALA A 405 15.09 -2.97 -9.78
N PRO A 406 15.90 -2.71 -10.82
CA PRO A 406 17.23 -2.10 -10.66
C PRO A 406 17.20 -0.73 -9.96
N GLU A 407 16.23 0.11 -10.28
CA GLU A 407 16.05 1.44 -9.70
C GLU A 407 15.77 1.37 -8.19
N VAL A 408 14.99 0.39 -7.73
CA VAL A 408 14.69 0.21 -6.29
C VAL A 408 15.97 -0.17 -5.55
N ARG A 409 16.76 -1.10 -6.10
CA ARG A 409 18.06 -1.49 -5.52
C ARG A 409 19.03 -0.33 -5.49
N SER A 410 19.11 0.45 -6.58
CA SER A 410 19.93 1.66 -6.67
C SER A 410 19.52 2.69 -5.61
N GLY A 411 18.22 2.96 -5.48
CA GLY A 411 17.70 3.90 -4.49
C GLY A 411 18.00 3.47 -3.06
N LEU A 412 17.74 2.21 -2.71
CA LEU A 412 18.07 1.66 -1.39
C LEU A 412 19.57 1.75 -1.09
N PHE A 413 20.42 1.38 -2.05
CA PHE A 413 21.88 1.50 -1.90
C PHE A 413 22.32 2.95 -1.71
N LYS A 414 21.80 3.88 -2.53
CA LYS A 414 22.11 5.33 -2.45
C LYS A 414 21.72 5.92 -1.08
N LEU A 415 20.61 5.47 -0.51
CA LEU A 415 20.13 5.90 0.80
C LEU A 415 20.78 5.18 1.99
N GLY A 416 21.70 4.25 1.75
CA GLY A 416 22.41 3.52 2.80
C GLY A 416 21.61 2.41 3.48
N PHE A 417 20.58 1.90 2.82
CA PHE A 417 19.83 0.74 3.31
C PHE A 417 20.63 -0.56 3.10
N GLN A 418 20.40 -1.52 3.99
CA GLN A 418 20.81 -2.90 3.86
C GLN A 418 19.56 -3.76 3.69
N SER A 419 19.64 -4.77 2.82
CA SER A 419 18.57 -5.72 2.58
C SER A 419 19.16 -7.02 2.00
N PRO A 420 18.58 -8.20 2.28
CA PRO A 420 18.96 -9.44 1.62
C PRO A 420 18.95 -9.32 0.08
N HIS A 421 18.05 -8.51 -0.47
CA HIS A 421 17.89 -8.29 -1.91
C HIS A 421 19.03 -7.48 -2.55
N LEU A 422 19.83 -6.74 -1.77
CA LEU A 422 21.00 -5.98 -2.27
C LEU A 422 22.27 -6.84 -2.35
N SER A 423 22.37 -7.85 -1.49
CA SER A 423 23.55 -8.72 -1.41
C SER A 423 23.69 -9.74 -2.56
N GLN A 424 22.64 -9.92 -3.37
CA GLN A 424 22.59 -10.87 -4.48
C GLN A 424 22.95 -10.26 -5.84
N ALA A 425 23.69 -9.14 -5.89
CA ALA A 425 24.31 -8.68 -7.13
C ALA A 425 25.40 -9.68 -7.55
N SER A 426 25.00 -10.69 -8.31
CA SER A 426 25.90 -11.65 -8.96
C SER A 426 26.97 -10.89 -9.73
N VAL A 427 28.22 -11.13 -9.35
CA VAL A 427 29.44 -10.80 -10.08
C VAL A 427 29.21 -10.96 -11.59
N PRO A 428 29.48 -9.94 -12.43
CA PRO A 428 29.41 -10.11 -13.88
C PRO A 428 30.37 -11.25 -14.26
N ARG A 429 29.84 -12.29 -14.92
CA ARG A 429 30.67 -13.33 -15.52
C ARG A 429 31.69 -12.64 -16.42
N LYS A 430 32.97 -12.74 -16.07
CA LYS A 430 34.07 -12.34 -16.96
C LYS A 430 33.84 -13.01 -18.32
N PRO A 431 34.01 -12.29 -19.43
CA PRO A 431 33.97 -12.93 -20.75
C PRO A 431 35.07 -13.99 -20.80
N VAL A 432 34.67 -15.19 -21.23
CA VAL A 432 35.62 -16.26 -21.54
C VAL A 432 36.48 -15.77 -22.71
N PRO A 433 37.82 -15.74 -22.59
CA PRO A 433 38.68 -15.42 -23.72
C PRO A 433 38.49 -16.47 -24.81
N THR A 434 38.39 -15.99 -26.04
CA THR A 434 38.24 -16.74 -27.30
C THR A 434 39.18 -17.92 -27.44
#